data_AF-A0A662TNK8-F1
#
_entry.id   AF-A0A662TNK8-F1
#
_cell.length_a   1.000
_cell.length_b   1.000
_cell.length_c   1.000
_cell.angle_alpha   90.00
_cell.angle_beta   90.00
_cell.angle_gamma   90.00
#
_symmetry.space_group_name_H-M   'P 1'
#
loop_
_entity.id
_entity.type
_entity.pdbx_description
1 polymer ?
#
loop_
_entity_poly.entity_id
_entity_poly.type
_entity_poly.pdbx_seq_one_letter_code
_entity_poly.pdbx_strand_id
1 'polypeptide(L)'
;MIVEERYDLGKLVTFIPNRRIPIHNWFYFKEGFSRDFVSMILNKFKIDRGKWVLDPFCGVGTTLLTCKEYGVNSIGIDVSPLMVFISNVKVKEYDLKKLKEDAQELFSHRIKKTDIENSEVSSFTRRFFPPRVRKEILFFREKIQEAVSE
;
A
#
# COMPACT_ATOMS: atom_id res chain seq x y z
N MET A 1 35.83 -10.38 3.14
CA MET A 1 34.37 -10.32 3.38
C MET A 1 34.05 -11.36 4.42
N ILE A 2 33.64 -10.96 5.63
CA ILE A 2 33.19 -11.91 6.66
C ILE A 2 31.70 -12.11 6.42
N VAL A 3 31.28 -13.36 6.20
CA VAL A 3 29.88 -13.75 6.09
C VAL A 3 29.45 -14.26 7.45
N GLU A 4 28.39 -13.67 8.00
CA GLU A 4 27.79 -14.09 9.27
C GLU A 4 26.39 -14.63 8.99
N GLU A 5 26.10 -15.83 9.49
CA GLU A 5 24.78 -16.45 9.35
C GLU A 5 23.81 -15.92 10.42
N ARG A 6 22.65 -15.43 9.98
CA ARG A 6 21.63 -14.81 10.85
C ARG A 6 20.24 -15.40 10.60
N TYR A 7 20.09 -16.66 11.00
CA TYR A 7 18.83 -17.41 10.83
C TYR A 7 17.65 -16.82 11.61
N ASP A 8 17.92 -16.07 12.69
CA ASP A 8 16.93 -15.33 13.47
C ASP A 8 16.17 -14.29 12.63
N LEU A 9 16.77 -13.78 11.56
CA LEU A 9 16.16 -12.81 10.65
C LEU A 9 15.23 -13.43 9.62
N GLY A 10 15.14 -14.77 9.54
CA GLY A 10 14.43 -15.48 8.47
C GLY A 10 12.98 -15.04 8.28
N LYS A 11 12.25 -14.75 9.37
CA LYS A 11 10.87 -14.21 9.27
C LYS A 11 10.85 -12.74 8.87
N LEU A 12 11.83 -11.96 9.32
CA LEU A 12 11.89 -10.51 9.11
C LEU A 12 12.16 -10.14 7.65
N VAL A 13 12.90 -10.98 6.93
CA VAL A 13 13.17 -10.82 5.48
C VAL A 13 11.99 -11.29 4.60
N THR A 14 10.80 -11.47 5.18
CA THR A 14 9.57 -11.78 4.46
C THR A 14 8.45 -10.82 4.86
N PHE A 15 7.40 -10.78 4.06
CA PHE A 15 6.23 -9.94 4.33
C PHE A 15 5.30 -10.55 5.39
N ILE A 16 5.54 -11.80 5.81
CA ILE A 16 4.61 -12.54 6.69
C ILE A 16 4.24 -11.74 7.95
N PRO A 17 5.17 -11.09 8.68
CA PRO A 17 4.82 -10.29 9.86
C PRO A 17 3.87 -9.12 9.52
N ASN A 18 4.06 -8.47 8.37
CA ASN A 18 3.29 -7.29 7.96
C ASN A 18 1.81 -7.58 7.69
N ARG A 19 1.41 -8.85 7.53
CA ARG A 19 0.00 -9.25 7.33
C ARG A 19 -0.93 -8.83 8.48
N ARG A 20 -0.37 -8.55 9.67
CA ARG A 20 -1.13 -8.20 10.88
C ARG A 20 -0.89 -6.77 11.36
N ILE A 21 -0.01 -6.02 10.70
CA ILE A 21 0.35 -4.66 11.11
C ILE A 21 -0.54 -3.68 10.33
N PRO A 22 -1.27 -2.78 11.01
CA PRO A 22 -2.10 -1.78 10.34
C PRO A 22 -1.33 -0.99 9.29
N ILE A 23 -2.01 -0.62 8.20
CA ILE A 23 -1.47 0.11 7.03
C ILE A 23 -0.49 -0.74 6.20
N HIS A 24 0.48 -1.41 6.84
CA HIS A 24 1.35 -2.37 6.15
C HIS A 24 0.54 -3.47 5.50
N ASN A 25 -0.50 -3.96 6.18
CA ASN A 25 -1.40 -5.02 5.71
C ASN A 25 -2.42 -4.62 4.64
N TRP A 26 -2.49 -3.34 4.22
CA TRP A 26 -3.43 -2.90 3.17
C TRP A 26 -3.17 -3.56 1.81
N PHE A 27 -1.95 -4.05 1.58
CA PHE A 27 -1.61 -4.79 0.37
C PHE A 27 -0.55 -5.86 0.68
N TYR A 28 -0.83 -7.12 0.33
CA TYR A 28 0.12 -8.23 0.48
C TYR A 28 1.12 -8.27 -0.67
N PHE A 29 2.41 -8.24 -0.35
CA PHE A 29 3.48 -8.32 -1.35
C PHE A 29 4.45 -9.43 -0.97
N LYS A 30 4.45 -10.52 -1.73
CA LYS A 30 5.18 -11.75 -1.38
C LYS A 30 6.69 -11.52 -1.29
N GLU A 31 7.21 -10.65 -2.14
CA GLU A 31 8.63 -10.31 -2.28
C GLU A 31 9.07 -9.22 -1.29
N GLY A 32 8.16 -8.71 -0.45
CA GLY A 32 8.48 -7.70 0.56
C GLY A 32 9.14 -8.27 1.82
N PHE A 33 9.83 -7.40 2.55
CA PHE A 33 10.29 -7.65 3.93
C PHE A 33 9.36 -6.99 4.96
N SER A 34 9.61 -7.28 6.24
CA SER A 34 8.81 -6.79 7.36
C SER A 34 9.18 -5.37 7.82
N ARG A 35 8.21 -4.71 8.48
CA ARG A 35 8.40 -3.45 9.21
C ARG A 35 9.51 -3.54 10.25
N ASP A 36 9.60 -4.66 10.96
CA ASP A 36 10.59 -4.87 12.01
C ASP A 36 12.01 -5.07 11.45
N PHE A 37 12.14 -5.63 10.25
CA PHE A 37 13.42 -5.64 9.53
C PHE A 37 13.92 -4.21 9.30
N VAL A 38 13.07 -3.33 8.77
CA VAL A 38 13.45 -1.93 8.54
C VAL A 38 13.80 -1.23 9.85
N SER A 39 12.99 -1.45 10.89
CA SER A 39 13.22 -0.88 12.22
C SER A 39 14.58 -1.31 12.80
N MET A 40 14.94 -2.59 12.65
CA MET A 40 16.25 -3.11 13.03
C MET A 40 17.38 -2.42 12.25
N ILE A 41 17.22 -2.23 10.94
CA ILE A 41 18.21 -1.56 10.08
C ILE A 41 18.38 -0.09 10.48
N LEU A 42 17.28 0.65 10.70
CA LEU A 42 17.33 2.04 11.18
C LEU A 42 18.11 2.13 12.50
N ASN A 43 17.83 1.25 13.46
CA ASN A 43 18.54 1.21 14.73
C ASN A 43 20.04 0.86 14.56
N LYS A 44 20.36 -0.16 13.75
CA LYS A 44 21.74 -0.59 13.49
C LYS A 44 22.61 0.55 12.94
N PHE A 45 22.06 1.36 12.06
CA PHE A 45 22.74 2.51 11.47
C PHE A 45 22.52 3.83 12.23
N LYS A 46 21.83 3.78 13.38
CA LYS A 46 21.49 4.95 14.20
C LYS A 46 20.83 6.07 13.37
N ILE A 47 19.87 5.68 12.53
CA ILE A 47 19.06 6.58 11.74
C ILE A 47 17.84 7.01 12.57
N ASP A 48 17.73 8.31 12.81
CA ASP A 48 16.76 8.94 13.68
C ASP A 48 16.07 10.14 12.97
N ARG A 49 15.18 10.82 13.69
CA ARG A 49 14.34 11.90 13.18
C ARG A 49 15.16 12.97 12.45
N GLY A 50 14.72 13.33 11.24
CA GLY A 50 15.36 14.34 10.41
C GLY A 50 16.44 13.81 9.46
N LYS A 51 16.96 12.59 9.66
CA LYS A 51 17.80 11.91 8.65
C LYS A 51 16.96 11.40 7.48
N TRP A 52 17.64 11.09 6.38
CA TRP A 52 17.04 10.67 5.12
C TRP A 52 17.39 9.22 4.80
N VAL A 53 16.39 8.48 4.29
CA VAL A 53 16.54 7.13 3.73
C VAL A 53 16.08 7.15 2.28
N LEU A 54 16.89 6.60 1.38
CA LEU A 54 16.51 6.35 -0.01
C LEU A 54 16.28 4.84 -0.18
N ASP A 55 15.10 4.48 -0.67
CA ASP A 55 14.79 3.13 -1.12
C ASP A 55 14.59 3.12 -2.64
N PRO A 56 15.60 2.70 -3.43
CA PRO A 56 15.52 2.73 -4.89
C PRO A 56 14.60 1.65 -5.50
N PHE A 57 14.06 0.75 -4.67
CA PHE A 57 13.16 -0.34 -5.07
C PHE A 57 12.05 -0.52 -4.04
N CYS A 58 11.31 0.57 -3.76
CA CYS A 58 10.48 0.66 -2.57
C CYS A 58 9.28 -0.28 -2.54
N GLY A 59 8.88 -0.84 -3.70
CA GLY A 59 7.76 -1.77 -3.81
C GLY A 59 6.50 -1.20 -3.17
N VAL A 60 5.91 -1.95 -2.24
CA VAL A 60 4.70 -1.54 -1.51
C VAL A 60 4.96 -0.64 -0.30
N GLY A 61 6.18 -0.10 -0.18
CA GLY A 61 6.48 1.01 0.72
C GLY A 61 6.76 0.62 2.16
N THR A 62 7.15 -0.63 2.45
CA THR A 62 7.49 -1.05 3.82
C THR A 62 8.56 -0.14 4.43
N THR A 63 9.61 0.20 3.67
CA THR A 63 10.67 1.12 4.13
C THR A 63 10.12 2.49 4.45
N LEU A 64 9.35 3.08 3.52
CA LEU A 64 8.85 4.45 3.63
C LEU A 64 7.86 4.59 4.79
N LEU A 65 6.92 3.65 4.92
CA LEU A 65 5.95 3.63 6.00
C LEU A 65 6.63 3.44 7.35
N THR A 66 7.61 2.54 7.44
CA THR A 66 8.38 2.38 8.68
C THR A 66 9.17 3.66 8.99
N CYS A 67 9.86 4.27 8.02
CA CYS A 67 10.56 5.53 8.25
C CYS A 67 9.62 6.62 8.79
N LYS A 68 8.41 6.73 8.20
CA LYS A 68 7.36 7.64 8.67
C LYS A 68 6.98 7.38 10.14
N GLU A 69 6.77 6.13 10.54
CA GLU A 69 6.48 5.76 11.94
C GLU A 69 7.58 6.20 12.93
N TYR A 70 8.84 6.23 12.49
CA TYR A 70 9.99 6.66 13.30
C TYR A 70 10.34 8.15 13.12
N GLY A 71 9.57 8.92 12.34
CA GLY A 71 9.85 10.33 12.04
C GLY A 71 11.09 10.54 11.15
N VAL A 72 11.54 9.52 10.45
CA VAL A 72 12.67 9.55 9.51
C VAL A 72 12.14 9.98 8.14
N ASN A 73 12.84 10.91 7.48
CA ASN A 73 12.49 11.32 6.13
C ASN A 73 12.85 10.20 5.15
N SER A 74 12.02 9.96 4.14
CA SER A 74 12.33 8.92 3.16
C SER A 74 11.85 9.26 1.76
N ILE A 75 12.57 8.75 0.77
CA ILE A 75 12.24 8.80 -0.65
C ILE A 75 12.26 7.36 -1.17
N GLY A 76 11.21 6.98 -1.89
CA GLY A 76 11.13 5.68 -2.55
C GLY A 76 11.01 5.83 -4.06
N ILE A 77 11.69 4.96 -4.79
CA ILE A 77 11.58 4.85 -6.24
C ILE A 77 11.15 3.42 -6.56
N ASP A 78 10.22 3.27 -7.50
CA ASP A 78 9.88 1.98 -8.08
C ASP A 78 9.45 2.19 -9.53
N VAL A 79 9.74 1.23 -10.40
CA VAL A 79 9.37 1.29 -11.82
C VAL A 79 7.88 1.02 -12.01
N SER A 80 7.25 0.29 -11.09
CA SER A 80 5.84 -0.09 -11.19
C SER A 80 4.93 1.04 -10.69
N PRO A 81 4.07 1.62 -11.55
CA PRO A 81 3.13 2.66 -11.13
C PRO A 81 2.18 2.20 -10.03
N LEU A 82 1.81 0.92 -10.01
CA LEU A 82 0.97 0.33 -8.97
C LEU A 82 1.69 0.33 -7.60
N MET A 83 2.98 -0.01 -7.58
CA MET A 83 3.78 -0.03 -6.35
C MET A 83 3.96 1.38 -5.79
N VAL A 84 4.25 2.35 -6.67
CA VAL A 84 4.30 3.78 -6.31
C VAL A 84 2.96 4.25 -5.76
N PHE A 85 1.85 3.91 -6.39
CA PHE A 85 0.50 4.26 -5.91
C PHE A 85 0.23 3.68 -4.51
N ILE A 86 0.48 2.39 -4.30
CA ILE A 86 0.27 1.72 -3.00
C ILE A 86 1.15 2.36 -1.92
N SER A 87 2.43 2.60 -2.23
CA SER A 87 3.37 3.24 -1.32
C SER A 87 2.89 4.64 -0.91
N ASN A 88 2.49 5.47 -1.88
CA ASN A 88 1.98 6.82 -1.63
C ASN A 88 0.71 6.80 -0.77
N VAL A 89 -0.23 5.89 -1.05
CA VAL A 89 -1.44 5.70 -0.24
C VAL A 89 -1.07 5.35 1.21
N LYS A 90 -0.14 4.41 1.42
CA LYS A 90 0.26 4.00 2.77
C LYS A 90 0.93 5.12 3.58
N VAL A 91 1.72 5.98 2.93
CA VAL A 91 2.47 7.05 3.63
C VAL A 91 1.74 8.38 3.68
N LYS A 92 0.64 8.56 2.94
CA LYS A 92 -0.14 9.80 2.94
C LYS A 92 -0.68 10.12 4.33
N GLU A 93 -0.76 11.41 4.64
CA GLU A 93 -1.51 11.89 5.80
C GLU A 93 -2.98 12.07 5.42
N TYR A 94 -3.86 11.56 6.28
CA TYR A 94 -5.30 11.57 6.06
C TYR A 94 -5.98 12.39 7.14
N ASP A 95 -6.89 13.28 6.73
CA ASP A 95 -7.90 13.80 7.64
C ASP A 95 -8.87 12.65 7.97
N LEU A 96 -8.75 12.13 9.19
CA LEU A 96 -9.54 10.98 9.63
C LEU A 96 -11.04 11.28 9.73
N LYS A 97 -11.42 12.54 9.92
CA LYS A 97 -12.83 12.95 9.96
C LYS A 97 -13.38 12.90 8.54
N LYS A 98 -12.74 13.62 7.60
CA LYS A 98 -13.13 13.61 6.19
C LYS A 98 -13.13 12.20 5.61
N LEU A 99 -12.08 11.41 5.86
CA LEU A 99 -12.00 10.03 5.37
C LEU A 99 -13.16 9.15 5.87
N LYS A 100 -13.62 9.35 7.11
CA LYS A 100 -14.79 8.63 7.65
C LYS A 100 -16.09 9.10 6.99
N GLU A 101 -16.25 10.40 6.79
CA GLU A 101 -17.41 10.99 6.11
C GLU A 101 -17.49 10.47 4.65
N ASP A 102 -16.40 10.59 3.89
CA ASP A 102 -16.28 10.08 2.52
C ASP A 102 -16.57 8.58 2.44
N ALA A 103 -16.05 7.79 3.39
CA ALA A 103 -16.31 6.35 3.44
C ALA A 103 -17.79 6.04 3.77
N GLN A 104 -18.39 6.73 4.73
CA GLN A 104 -19.81 6.57 5.07
C GLN A 104 -20.70 6.92 3.87
N GLU A 105 -20.41 8.00 3.18
CA GLU A 105 -21.10 8.38 1.96
C GLU A 105 -20.96 7.29 0.90
N LEU A 106 -19.73 6.87 0.58
CA LEU A 106 -19.44 5.83 -0.41
C LEU A 106 -20.22 4.53 -0.12
N PHE A 107 -20.25 4.08 1.13
CA PHE A 107 -20.94 2.85 1.52
C PHE A 107 -22.46 2.99 1.70
N SER A 108 -22.98 4.21 1.85
CA SER A 108 -24.42 4.47 1.91
C SER A 108 -25.10 4.26 0.55
N HIS A 109 -24.34 4.36 -0.54
CA HIS A 109 -24.83 4.16 -1.88
C HIS A 109 -25.24 2.71 -2.10
N ARG A 110 -26.51 2.49 -2.46
CA ARG A 110 -26.93 1.20 -2.99
C ARG A 110 -26.17 0.95 -4.28
N ILE A 111 -25.47 -0.18 -4.36
CA ILE A 111 -24.83 -0.62 -5.60
C ILE A 111 -25.91 -0.73 -6.67
N LYS A 112 -25.93 0.25 -7.58
CA LYS A 112 -26.76 0.18 -8.78
C LYS A 112 -26.01 -0.63 -9.83
N LYS A 113 -26.73 -1.14 -10.82
CA LYS A 113 -26.07 -1.60 -12.05
C LYS A 113 -25.31 -0.38 -12.59
N THR A 114 -23.98 -0.45 -12.60
CA THR A 114 -23.14 0.52 -13.32
C THR A 114 -23.43 0.39 -14.81
N ASP A 115 -23.50 1.52 -15.49
CA ASP A 115 -23.68 1.62 -16.94
C ASP A 115 -22.36 1.39 -17.71
N ILE A 116 -21.24 1.12 -16.99
CA ILE A 116 -19.95 0.82 -17.62
C ILE A 116 -20.12 -0.34 -18.59
N GLU A 117 -19.95 -0.01 -19.87
CA GLU A 117 -19.98 -0.99 -20.93
C GLU A 117 -18.80 -1.95 -20.77
N ASN A 118 -19.01 -3.23 -21.13
CA ASN A 118 -17.93 -4.22 -21.09
C ASN A 118 -16.73 -3.87 -22.02
N SER A 119 -16.91 -2.93 -22.95
CA SER A 119 -15.90 -2.37 -23.86
C SER A 119 -14.85 -1.52 -23.13
N GLU A 120 -15.24 -0.82 -22.06
CA GLU A 120 -14.35 0.03 -21.26
C GLU A 120 -13.51 -0.76 -20.24
N VAL A 121 -13.77 -2.07 -20.13
CA VAL A 121 -13.10 -2.96 -19.20
C VAL A 121 -12.16 -3.89 -19.97
N SER A 122 -10.88 -3.86 -19.58
CA SER A 122 -9.86 -4.72 -20.21
C SER A 122 -10.31 -6.20 -20.26
N SER A 123 -9.97 -6.88 -21.34
CA SER A 123 -10.24 -8.32 -21.50
C SER A 123 -9.67 -9.14 -20.33
N PHE A 124 -8.53 -8.69 -19.79
CA PHE A 124 -7.90 -9.23 -18.60
C PHE A 124 -8.84 -9.13 -17.39
N THR A 125 -9.28 -7.93 -16.99
CA THR A 125 -10.17 -7.72 -15.83
C THR A 125 -11.49 -8.50 -15.96
N ARG A 126 -12.04 -8.63 -17.17
CA ARG A 126 -13.25 -9.43 -17.41
C ARG A 126 -13.08 -10.91 -17.08
N ARG A 127 -11.87 -11.46 -17.24
CA ARG A 127 -11.56 -12.87 -17.01
C ARG A 127 -11.37 -13.23 -15.54
N PHE A 128 -10.86 -12.31 -14.71
CA PHE A 128 -10.54 -12.58 -13.30
C PHE A 128 -11.72 -12.40 -12.34
N PHE A 129 -12.78 -11.68 -12.74
CA PHE A 129 -13.91 -11.39 -11.86
C PHE A 129 -15.25 -11.84 -12.46
N PRO A 130 -16.09 -12.55 -11.68
CA PRO A 130 -17.47 -12.84 -12.06
C PRO A 130 -18.23 -11.55 -12.40
N PRO A 131 -19.20 -11.58 -13.34
CA PRO A 131 -19.88 -10.36 -13.79
C PRO A 131 -20.48 -9.51 -12.67
N ARG A 132 -21.02 -10.14 -11.61
CA ARG A 132 -21.55 -9.44 -10.45
C ARG A 132 -20.46 -8.67 -9.69
N VAL A 133 -19.42 -9.36 -9.24
CA VAL A 133 -18.30 -8.76 -8.49
C VAL A 133 -17.61 -7.68 -9.30
N ARG A 134 -17.44 -7.90 -10.61
CA ARG A 134 -16.86 -6.90 -11.52
C ARG A 134 -17.67 -5.61 -11.55
N LYS A 135 -19.01 -5.70 -11.64
CA LYS A 135 -19.89 -4.52 -11.59
C LYS A 135 -19.80 -3.79 -10.27
N GLU A 136 -19.74 -4.51 -9.15
CA GLU A 136 -19.58 -3.94 -7.82
C GLU A 136 -18.24 -3.17 -7.70
N ILE A 137 -17.13 -3.76 -8.13
CA ILE A 137 -15.80 -3.11 -8.13
C ILE A 137 -15.79 -1.85 -9.00
N LEU A 138 -16.37 -1.93 -10.20
CA LEU A 138 -16.42 -0.81 -11.14
C LEU A 138 -17.27 0.35 -10.61
N PHE A 139 -18.41 0.05 -9.99
CA PHE A 139 -19.24 1.06 -9.32
C PHE A 139 -18.46 1.83 -8.24
N PHE A 140 -17.75 1.13 -7.36
CA PHE A 140 -16.93 1.81 -6.33
C PHE A 140 -15.76 2.58 -6.94
N ARG A 141 -15.15 2.07 -8.02
CA ARG A 141 -14.10 2.81 -8.73
C ARG A 141 -14.60 4.16 -9.22
N GLU A 142 -15.77 4.20 -9.87
CA GLU A 142 -16.37 5.45 -10.36
C GLU A 142 -16.63 6.42 -9.21
N LYS A 143 -17.25 5.95 -8.12
CA LYS A 143 -17.54 6.81 -6.96
C LYS A 143 -16.28 7.37 -6.29
N ILE A 144 -15.21 6.58 -6.22
CA ILE A 144 -13.92 7.07 -5.72
C ILE A 144 -13.32 8.11 -6.67
N GLN A 145 -13.47 7.95 -7.99
CA GLN A 145 -12.97 8.91 -8.98
C GLN A 145 -13.72 10.24 -8.94
N GLU A 146 -15.05 10.21 -8.79
CA GLU A 146 -15.88 11.40 -8.60
C GLU A 146 -15.41 12.19 -7.36
N ALA A 147 -15.29 11.53 -6.21
CA ALA A 147 -14.88 12.17 -4.94
C ALA A 147 -13.44 12.73 -4.93
N VAL A 148 -12.56 12.23 -5.80
CA VAL A 148 -11.17 12.73 -5.93
C VAL A 148 -11.08 13.92 -6.90
N SER A 149 -12.10 14.11 -7.74
CA SER A 149 -12.12 15.18 -8.76
C SER A 149 -12.73 16.49 -8.25
N GLU A 150 -13.27 16.50 -7.02
CA GLU A 150 -13.78 17.66 -6.28
C GLU A 150 -12.73 18.24 -5.32
#